data_AF-A0A7C1UPU3-F1
#
_entry.id   AF-A0A7C1UPU3-F1
#
_cell.length_a   1.000
_cell.length_b   1.000
_cell.length_c   1.000
_cell.angle_alpha   90.00
_cell.angle_beta   90.00
_cell.angle_gamma   90.00
#
_symmetry.space_group_name_H-M   'P 1'
#
loop_
_entity.id
_entity.type
_entity.pdbx_description
1 polymer ?
#
loop_
_entity_poly.entity_id
_entity_poly.type
_entity_poly.pdbx_seq_one_letter_code
_entity_poly.pdbx_strand_id
1 'polypeptide(L)'
;MSLPVHGDWKKLTVQNKTGSEDYSSITMSPAEAVARLKKEKPSFSLARSIHFENIQGRIMYAITDQDKKNHLIDAHTGEYYAFSANVAESYARKIYGIKEPILENVVINNHGVGYLWGELPVYRLQFEGHASEEYYVSPVNARVLKHTIYTKISNISSMLHTFTPIQILTGSD
;
A
#
# COMPACT_ATOMS: atom_id res chain seq x y z
N MET A 1 -35.35 -27.79 20.93
CA MET A 1 -35.65 -26.40 20.52
C MET A 1 -34.53 -25.52 21.04
N SER A 2 -33.39 -25.44 20.32
CA SER A 2 -33.10 -24.56 19.16
C SER A 2 -32.68 -23.15 19.61
N LEU A 3 -31.35 -22.95 19.62
CA LEU A 3 -30.69 -21.66 19.85
C LEU A 3 -31.03 -20.66 18.73
N PRO A 4 -31.05 -19.33 19.02
CA PRO A 4 -31.45 -18.33 18.05
C PRO A 4 -30.38 -18.16 16.96
N VAL A 5 -30.84 -18.18 15.72
CA VAL A 5 -30.07 -17.95 14.50
C VAL A 5 -29.90 -16.43 14.33
N HIS A 6 -28.72 -15.90 14.62
CA HIS A 6 -28.36 -14.54 14.19
C HIS A 6 -27.66 -14.61 12.84
N GLY A 7 -28.48 -14.54 11.78
CA GLY A 7 -28.03 -14.25 10.43
C GLY A 7 -27.84 -12.75 10.28
N ASP A 8 -26.57 -12.29 10.26
CA ASP A 8 -26.21 -10.93 9.83
C ASP A 8 -24.79 -10.87 9.21
N TRP A 9 -24.39 -11.93 8.50
CA TRP A 9 -23.13 -11.94 7.72
C TRP A 9 -23.31 -11.35 6.30
N LYS A 10 -24.41 -10.62 6.06
CA LYS A 10 -24.71 -10.08 4.72
C LYS A 10 -24.01 -8.74 4.52
N LYS A 11 -23.05 -8.77 3.59
CA LYS A 11 -22.44 -7.68 2.79
C LYS A 11 -21.03 -7.22 3.19
N LEU A 12 -20.08 -8.16 3.16
CA LEU A 12 -18.77 -7.82 2.59
C LEU A 12 -18.94 -7.88 1.06
N THR A 13 -19.13 -6.72 0.43
CA THR A 13 -19.19 -6.62 -1.03
C THR A 13 -17.78 -6.81 -1.57
N VAL A 14 -17.43 -8.03 -1.94
CA VAL A 14 -16.20 -8.33 -2.69
C VAL A 14 -16.37 -7.71 -4.09
N GLN A 15 -15.76 -6.56 -4.32
CA GLN A 15 -15.69 -5.99 -5.67
C GLN A 15 -14.66 -6.79 -6.47
N ASN A 16 -15.13 -7.78 -7.23
CA ASN A 16 -14.31 -8.48 -8.21
C ASN A 16 -13.89 -7.51 -9.31
N LYS A 17 -12.67 -6.99 -9.23
CA LYS A 17 -12.05 -6.25 -10.33
C LYS A 17 -11.49 -7.29 -11.30
N THR A 18 -12.07 -7.35 -12.49
CA THR A 18 -11.80 -8.32 -13.55
C THR A 18 -10.32 -8.44 -13.92
N GLY A 19 -9.68 -9.51 -13.46
CA GLY A 19 -8.52 -10.20 -14.02
C GLY A 19 -8.77 -11.69 -13.85
N SER A 20 -8.21 -12.55 -14.72
CA SER A 20 -8.32 -14.02 -14.59
C SER A 20 -7.51 -14.49 -13.36
N GLU A 21 -8.04 -14.26 -12.17
CA GLU A 21 -7.41 -14.58 -10.90
C GLU A 21 -7.91 -15.95 -10.44
N ASP A 22 -6.97 -16.87 -10.21
CA ASP A 22 -7.27 -18.24 -9.80
C ASP A 22 -7.55 -18.29 -8.29
N TYR A 23 -8.77 -17.89 -7.93
CA TYR A 23 -9.29 -17.92 -6.56
C TYR A 23 -9.43 -19.34 -5.98
N SER A 24 -9.19 -20.39 -6.78
CA SER A 24 -9.18 -21.78 -6.28
C SER A 24 -8.03 -22.07 -5.30
N SER A 25 -7.01 -21.21 -5.30
CA SER A 25 -5.84 -21.30 -4.42
C SER A 25 -6.08 -20.77 -3.00
N ILE A 26 -7.23 -20.14 -2.72
CA ILE A 26 -7.56 -19.64 -1.38
C ILE A 26 -7.91 -20.81 -0.46
N THR A 27 -7.16 -20.95 0.63
CA THR A 27 -7.35 -22.00 1.64
C THR A 27 -7.84 -21.45 2.97
N MET A 28 -7.64 -20.15 3.22
CA MET A 28 -8.03 -19.48 4.45
C MET A 28 -9.35 -18.73 4.28
N SER A 29 -10.17 -18.66 5.32
CA SER A 29 -11.37 -17.82 5.34
C SER A 29 -11.05 -16.37 5.81
N PRO A 30 -11.89 -15.37 5.47
CA PRO A 30 -11.70 -14.00 5.94
C PRO A 30 -11.69 -13.87 7.48
N ALA A 31 -12.48 -14.68 8.18
CA ALA A 31 -12.51 -14.67 9.64
C ALA A 31 -11.20 -15.19 10.25
N GLU A 32 -10.61 -16.23 9.65
CA GLU A 32 -9.30 -16.75 10.06
C GLU A 32 -8.19 -15.74 9.77
N ALA A 33 -8.23 -15.04 8.63
CA ALA A 33 -7.27 -13.98 8.32
C ALA A 33 -7.29 -12.87 9.37
N VAL A 34 -8.47 -12.41 9.80
CA VAL A 34 -8.60 -11.42 10.88
C VAL A 34 -8.10 -11.96 12.22
N ALA A 35 -8.38 -13.22 12.55
CA ALA A 35 -7.87 -13.84 13.77
C ALA A 35 -6.34 -13.94 13.76
N ARG A 36 -5.74 -14.25 12.61
CA ARG A 36 -4.28 -14.24 12.40
C ARG A 36 -3.71 -12.84 12.56
N LEU A 37 -4.34 -11.83 11.96
CA LEU A 37 -3.93 -10.43 12.10
C LEU A 37 -3.90 -10.01 13.57
N LYS A 38 -4.94 -10.34 14.34
CA LYS A 38 -5.03 -10.02 15.77
C LYS A 38 -3.95 -10.72 16.61
N LYS A 39 -3.51 -11.91 16.20
CA LYS A 39 -2.42 -12.64 16.84
C LYS A 39 -1.06 -12.00 16.57
N GLU A 40 -0.80 -11.63 15.31
CA GLU A 40 0.47 -11.00 14.88
C GLU A 40 0.58 -9.52 15.30
N LYS A 41 -0.56 -8.83 15.38
CA LYS A 41 -0.66 -7.42 15.81
C LYS A 41 -1.71 -7.30 16.90
N PRO A 42 -1.34 -7.45 18.18
CA PRO A 42 -2.27 -7.30 19.30
C PRO A 42 -2.94 -5.92 19.39
N SER A 43 -2.35 -4.89 18.77
CA SER A 43 -2.90 -3.54 18.66
C SER A 43 -4.05 -3.43 17.64
N PHE A 44 -4.25 -4.43 16.79
CA PHE A 44 -5.33 -4.47 15.81
C PHE A 44 -6.67 -4.72 16.53
N SER A 45 -7.61 -3.79 16.39
CA SER A 45 -8.90 -3.83 17.10
C SER A 45 -10.01 -4.41 16.23
N LEU A 46 -10.25 -3.81 15.06
CA LEU A 46 -11.38 -4.18 14.19
C LEU A 46 -11.10 -3.91 12.70
N ALA A 47 -11.47 -4.86 11.85
CA ALA A 47 -11.47 -4.64 10.41
C ALA A 47 -12.62 -3.72 9.99
N ARG A 48 -12.30 -2.61 9.32
CA ARG A 48 -13.28 -1.74 8.65
C ARG A 48 -13.73 -2.31 7.31
N SER A 49 -12.78 -2.88 6.56
CA SER A 49 -13.04 -3.51 5.26
C SER A 49 -12.03 -4.61 5.00
N ILE A 50 -12.48 -5.65 4.28
CA ILE A 50 -11.65 -6.77 3.85
C ILE A 50 -11.96 -7.00 2.37
N HIS A 51 -10.92 -7.04 1.54
CA HIS A 51 -11.02 -7.39 0.13
C HIS A 51 -9.80 -8.21 -0.30
N PHE A 52 -9.87 -8.79 -1.48
CA PHE A 52 -8.74 -9.49 -2.07
C PHE A 52 -7.90 -8.54 -2.91
N GLU A 53 -6.59 -8.73 -2.87
CA GLU A 53 -5.64 -8.02 -3.69
C GLU A 53 -4.60 -9.00 -4.23
N ASN A 54 -4.31 -8.93 -5.53
CA ASN A 54 -3.29 -9.78 -6.15
C ASN A 54 -1.94 -9.08 -6.12
N ILE A 55 -1.01 -9.62 -5.34
CA ILE A 55 0.34 -9.11 -5.16
C ILE A 55 1.32 -10.17 -5.65
N GLN A 56 2.03 -9.88 -6.75
CA GLN A 56 3.01 -10.79 -7.35
C GLN A 56 2.46 -12.19 -7.70
N GLY A 57 1.18 -12.30 -8.07
CA GLY A 57 0.54 -13.59 -8.36
C GLY A 57 0.09 -14.36 -7.12
N ARG A 58 0.20 -13.76 -5.93
CA ARG A 58 -0.37 -14.27 -4.68
C ARG A 58 -1.65 -13.51 -4.36
N ILE A 59 -2.68 -14.25 -3.96
CA ILE A 59 -3.94 -13.65 -3.51
C ILE A 59 -3.77 -13.29 -2.04
N MET A 60 -3.92 -12.00 -1.72
CA MET A 60 -3.75 -11.47 -0.38
C MET A 60 -5.11 -10.94 0.13
N TYR A 61 -5.37 -11.13 1.42
CA TYR A 61 -6.37 -10.40 2.16
C TYR A 61 -5.85 -9.00 2.51
N ALA A 62 -6.41 -7.98 1.88
CA ALA A 62 -6.22 -6.58 2.25
C ALA A 62 -7.27 -6.18 3.31
N ILE A 63 -6.81 -6.08 4.55
CA ILE A 63 -7.60 -5.73 5.73
C ILE A 63 -7.28 -4.29 6.13
N THR A 64 -8.27 -3.41 6.05
CA THR A 64 -8.15 -2.01 6.51
C THR A 64 -8.65 -1.89 7.93
N ASP A 65 -7.84 -1.36 8.85
CA ASP A 65 -8.24 -1.05 10.24
C ASP A 65 -9.08 0.24 10.33
N GLN A 66 -9.63 0.55 11.50
CA GLN A 66 -10.34 1.80 11.79
C GLN A 66 -9.46 3.03 11.55
N ASP A 67 -8.16 2.92 11.82
CA ASP A 67 -7.14 3.94 11.56
C ASP A 67 -6.77 4.09 10.08
N LYS A 68 -7.49 3.42 9.17
CA LYS A 68 -7.20 3.37 7.72
C LYS A 68 -5.84 2.75 7.37
N LYS A 69 -5.21 2.02 8.30
CA LYS A 69 -4.01 1.24 8.03
C LYS A 69 -4.37 -0.03 7.29
N ASN A 70 -3.64 -0.32 6.21
CA ASN A 70 -3.83 -1.54 5.45
C ASN A 70 -2.85 -2.62 5.92
N HIS A 71 -3.40 -3.81 6.13
CA HIS A 71 -2.70 -5.02 6.52
C HIS A 71 -2.93 -6.07 5.45
N LEU A 72 -1.85 -6.74 5.06
CA LEU A 72 -1.90 -7.76 4.03
C LEU A 72 -1.63 -9.12 4.67
N ILE A 73 -2.47 -10.10 4.39
CA ILE A 73 -2.28 -11.49 4.83
C ILE A 73 -2.40 -12.39 3.61
N ASP A 74 -1.44 -13.28 3.43
CA ASP A 74 -1.49 -14.26 2.33
C ASP A 74 -2.72 -15.17 2.50
N ALA A 75 -3.59 -15.23 1.49
CA ALA A 75 -4.83 -15.99 1.55
C ALA A 75 -4.63 -17.51 1.47
N HIS A 76 -3.41 -17.95 1.14
CA HIS A 76 -3.01 -19.36 1.08
C HIS A 76 -2.23 -19.78 2.34
N THR A 77 -1.25 -19.00 2.78
CA THR A 77 -0.38 -19.37 3.92
C THR A 77 -0.86 -18.78 5.26
N GLY A 78 -1.64 -17.70 5.23
CA GLY A 78 -2.03 -16.96 6.42
C GLY A 78 -0.92 -16.12 7.03
N GLU A 79 0.21 -15.98 6.34
CA GLU A 79 1.34 -15.19 6.80
C GLU A 79 1.04 -13.70 6.68
N TYR A 80 1.39 -12.95 7.74
CA TYR A 80 1.30 -11.50 7.71
C TYR A 80 2.36 -10.94 6.75
N TYR A 81 1.90 -10.21 5.76
CA TYR A 81 2.74 -9.59 4.77
C TYR A 81 3.04 -8.16 5.16
N ALA A 82 4.28 -7.94 5.61
CA ALA A 82 4.83 -6.61 5.75
C ALA A 82 5.34 -6.16 4.38
N PHE A 83 4.76 -5.07 3.86
CA PHE A 83 5.24 -4.46 2.62
C PHE A 83 6.70 -4.03 2.79
N SER A 84 7.62 -4.77 2.18
CA SER A 84 9.05 -4.58 2.33
C SER A 84 9.66 -3.81 1.15
N ALA A 85 10.90 -3.37 1.33
CA ALA A 85 11.73 -2.79 0.28
C ALA A 85 11.74 -3.60 -1.03
N ASN A 86 11.88 -4.93 -0.93
CA ASN A 86 11.93 -5.84 -2.09
C ASN A 86 10.59 -5.90 -2.83
N VAL A 87 9.49 -5.74 -2.10
CA VAL A 87 8.14 -5.71 -2.65
C VAL A 87 7.93 -4.42 -3.41
N ALA A 88 8.32 -3.30 -2.80
CA ALA A 88 8.31 -1.99 -3.44
C ALA A 88 9.05 -2.04 -4.78
N GLU A 89 10.26 -2.58 -4.77
CA GLU A 89 11.09 -2.76 -5.96
C GLU A 89 10.36 -3.56 -7.04
N SER A 90 9.79 -4.72 -6.69
CA SER A 90 9.07 -5.55 -7.65
C SER A 90 7.88 -4.84 -8.29
N TYR A 91 7.12 -4.03 -7.53
CA TYR A 91 6.04 -3.22 -8.09
C TYR A 91 6.55 -2.19 -9.08
N ALA A 92 7.62 -1.46 -8.73
CA ALA A 92 8.22 -0.49 -9.62
C ALA A 92 8.74 -1.15 -10.92
N ARG A 93 9.43 -2.29 -10.80
CA ARG A 93 9.89 -3.08 -11.96
C ARG A 93 8.74 -3.60 -12.82
N LYS A 94 7.66 -4.10 -12.21
CA LYS A 94 6.49 -4.63 -12.94
C LYS A 94 5.79 -3.55 -13.74
N ILE A 95 5.65 -2.34 -13.18
CA ILE A 95 4.93 -1.24 -13.83
C ILE A 95 5.77 -0.54 -14.89
N TYR A 96 7.07 -0.32 -14.61
CA TYR A 96 7.93 0.47 -15.49
C TYR A 96 8.94 -0.36 -16.31
N GLY A 97 8.97 -1.69 -16.15
CA GLY A 97 9.83 -2.59 -16.93
C GLY A 97 11.34 -2.49 -16.62
N ILE A 98 11.70 -2.01 -15.43
CA ILE A 98 13.08 -1.70 -15.02
C ILE A 98 13.86 -2.99 -14.74
N LYS A 99 15.07 -3.13 -15.29
CA LYS A 99 15.96 -4.30 -15.12
C LYS A 99 17.24 -3.98 -14.36
N GLU A 100 17.55 -2.69 -14.25
CA GLU A 100 18.73 -2.12 -13.63
C GLU A 100 18.72 -2.37 -12.12
N PRO A 101 19.87 -2.57 -11.47
CA PRO A 101 19.93 -2.73 -10.03
C PRO A 101 19.48 -1.47 -9.29
N ILE A 102 19.06 -1.65 -8.04
CA ILE A 102 18.65 -0.54 -7.17
C ILE A 102 19.91 0.21 -6.72
N LEU A 103 19.90 1.52 -6.89
CA LEU A 103 20.93 2.43 -6.39
C LEU A 103 20.58 2.88 -4.97
N GLU A 104 19.31 3.19 -4.72
CA GLU A 104 18.84 3.70 -3.43
C GLU A 104 17.45 3.17 -3.10
N ASN A 105 17.21 2.82 -1.83
CA ASN A 105 15.91 2.46 -1.30
C ASN A 105 15.72 3.07 0.10
N VAL A 106 14.79 4.02 0.23
CA VAL A 106 14.55 4.76 1.48
C VAL A 106 13.06 4.84 1.79
N VAL A 107 12.70 4.62 3.06
CA VAL A 107 11.34 4.87 3.54
C VAL A 107 11.17 6.34 3.87
N ILE A 108 10.21 6.99 3.23
CA ILE A 108 9.83 8.38 3.45
C ILE A 108 8.57 8.41 4.31
N ASN A 109 8.70 8.95 5.51
CA ASN A 109 7.61 9.03 6.49
C ASN A 109 6.99 10.43 6.61
N ASN A 110 7.67 11.46 6.09
CA ASN A 110 7.25 12.86 6.12
C ASN A 110 7.39 13.46 4.71
N HIS A 111 6.59 14.48 4.41
CA HIS A 111 6.70 15.17 3.11
C HIS A 111 8.04 15.89 2.98
N GLY A 112 8.61 15.84 1.78
CA GLY A 112 9.85 16.52 1.44
C GLY A 112 9.74 17.11 0.04
N VAL A 113 10.74 17.89 -0.38
CA VAL A 113 10.74 18.61 -1.67
C VAL A 113 10.48 17.69 -2.87
N GLY A 114 10.90 16.42 -2.78
CA GLY A 114 10.67 15.41 -3.84
C GLY A 114 9.27 14.79 -3.83
N TYR A 115 8.54 14.82 -2.73
CA TYR A 115 7.25 14.14 -2.55
C TYR A 115 6.37 14.89 -1.53
N LEU A 116 5.53 15.79 -2.05
CA LEU A 116 4.83 16.81 -1.24
C LEU A 116 3.37 16.49 -0.94
N TRP A 117 2.68 15.79 -1.84
CA TRP A 117 1.22 15.66 -1.79
C TRP A 117 0.72 14.22 -1.89
N GLY A 118 1.64 13.27 -1.98
CA GLY A 118 1.28 11.87 -2.02
C GLY A 118 1.05 11.30 -0.62
N GLU A 119 0.38 10.16 -0.59
CA GLU A 119 0.15 9.36 0.63
C GLU A 119 1.48 8.93 1.24
N LEU A 120 1.57 8.91 2.57
CA LEU A 120 2.74 8.48 3.35
C LEU A 120 2.34 7.33 4.31
N PRO A 121 3.29 6.47 4.74
CA PRO A 121 4.69 6.43 4.32
C PRO A 121 4.85 5.85 2.91
N VAL A 122 5.97 6.11 2.23
CA VAL A 122 6.27 5.52 0.91
C VAL A 122 7.70 5.04 0.82
N TYR A 123 7.94 4.02 0.01
CA TYR A 123 9.28 3.62 -0.39
C TYR A 123 9.71 4.45 -1.60
N ARG A 124 10.80 5.21 -1.46
CA ARG A 124 11.50 5.86 -2.57
C ARG A 124 12.58 4.92 -3.08
N LEU A 125 12.54 4.64 -4.37
CA LEU A 125 13.49 3.79 -5.07
C LEU A 125 14.18 4.59 -6.17
N GLN A 126 15.47 4.36 -6.34
CA GLN A 126 16.29 4.88 -7.44
C GLN A 126 17.09 3.73 -8.04
N PHE A 127 17.25 3.70 -9.35
CA PHE A 127 17.96 2.61 -10.06
C PHE A 127 19.22 3.15 -10.76
N GLU A 128 20.26 2.33 -10.88
CA GLU A 128 21.60 2.76 -11.33
C GLU A 128 21.62 3.36 -12.75
N GLY A 129 20.69 2.98 -13.64
CA GLY A 129 20.52 3.58 -14.99
C GLY A 129 19.48 4.69 -15.09
N HIS A 130 18.77 4.98 -14.00
CA HIS A 130 17.66 5.91 -13.93
C HIS A 130 17.84 6.91 -12.79
N ALA A 131 19.08 7.35 -12.54
CA ALA A 131 19.40 8.22 -11.39
C ALA A 131 18.66 9.56 -11.39
N SER A 132 18.16 10.04 -12.53
CA SER A 132 17.33 11.26 -12.60
C SER A 132 15.85 11.01 -12.30
N GLU A 133 15.45 9.75 -12.11
CA GLU A 133 14.09 9.31 -11.82
C GLU A 133 14.00 8.72 -10.40
N GLU A 134 12.95 9.09 -9.68
CA GLU A 134 12.60 8.53 -8.38
C GLU A 134 11.26 7.82 -8.50
N TYR A 135 11.18 6.64 -7.90
CA TYR A 135 9.98 5.80 -7.91
C TYR A 135 9.44 5.71 -6.49
N TYR A 136 8.25 6.23 -6.26
CA TYR A 136 7.57 6.19 -4.96
C TYR A 136 6.53 5.09 -4.97
N VAL A 137 6.65 4.14 -4.05
CA VAL A 137 5.72 3.02 -3.91
C VAL A 137 5.01 3.14 -2.58
N SER A 138 3.67 3.25 -2.63
CA SER A 138 2.85 3.25 -1.43
C SER A 138 2.70 1.82 -0.89
N PRO A 139 3.09 1.55 0.37
CA PRO A 139 2.83 0.28 1.03
C PRO A 139 1.34 0.13 1.39
N VAL A 140 0.55 1.20 1.31
CA VAL A 140 -0.87 1.20 1.68
C VAL A 140 -1.73 0.68 0.54
N ASN A 141 -1.48 1.12 -0.70
CA ASN A 141 -2.33 0.79 -1.85
C ASN A 141 -1.54 0.30 -3.08
N ALA A 142 -0.27 -0.04 -2.89
CA ALA A 142 0.64 -0.50 -3.93
C ALA A 142 0.77 0.44 -5.15
N ARG A 143 0.34 1.69 -5.03
CA ARG A 143 0.45 2.67 -6.12
C ARG A 143 1.92 3.02 -6.30
N VAL A 144 2.35 3.01 -7.56
CA VAL A 144 3.70 3.47 -7.93
C VAL A 144 3.61 4.78 -8.70
N LEU A 145 4.29 5.79 -8.19
CA LEU A 145 4.45 7.09 -8.81
C LEU A 145 5.90 7.24 -9.28
N LYS A 146 6.09 7.79 -10.47
CA LYS A 146 7.41 8.15 -10.99
C LYS A 146 7.56 9.65 -11.00
N HIS A 147 8.61 10.15 -10.37
CA HIS A 147 9.03 11.54 -10.43
C HIS A 147 10.32 11.66 -11.23
N THR A 148 10.35 12.57 -12.17
CA THR A 148 11.53 13.03 -12.90
C THR A 148 11.92 14.45 -12.44
N ILE A 149 13.07 14.93 -12.90
CA ILE A 149 13.53 16.32 -12.69
C ILE A 149 12.44 17.34 -13.09
N TYR A 150 11.72 17.11 -14.19
CA TYR A 150 10.66 18.02 -14.65
C TYR A 150 9.50 18.12 -13.66
N THR A 151 9.04 16.97 -13.13
CA THR A 151 7.99 16.95 -12.09
C THR A 151 8.46 17.57 -10.78
N LYS A 152 9.75 17.46 -10.44
CA LYS A 152 10.31 18.16 -9.27
C LYS A 152 10.23 19.67 -9.45
N ILE A 153 10.64 20.18 -10.60
CA ILE A 153 10.61 21.62 -10.91
C ILE A 153 9.17 22.15 -10.95
N SER A 154 8.24 21.44 -11.59
CA SER A 154 6.84 21.86 -11.63
C SER A 154 6.23 21.93 -10.22
N ASN A 155 6.56 20.97 -9.35
CA ASN A 155 6.10 20.96 -7.97
C ASN A 155 6.67 22.15 -7.18
N ILE A 156 7.96 22.46 -7.33
CA ILE A 156 8.58 23.63 -6.69
C ILE A 156 7.95 24.95 -7.17
N SER A 157 7.72 25.10 -8.48
CA SER A 157 7.02 26.27 -9.02
C SER A 157 5.62 26.39 -8.43
N SER A 158 4.86 25.29 -8.35
CA SER A 158 3.55 25.27 -7.69
C SER A 158 3.63 25.66 -6.21
N MET A 159 4.66 25.23 -5.47
CA MET A 159 4.87 25.64 -4.07
C MET A 159 5.10 27.15 -3.91
N LEU A 160 5.88 27.75 -4.81
CA LEU A 160 6.14 29.20 -4.80
C LEU A 160 4.86 29.98 -5.10
N HIS A 161 4.01 29.47 -5.99
CA HIS A 161 2.72 30.10 -6.32
C HIS A 161 1.67 29.97 -5.20
N THR A 162 1.79 28.98 -4.32
CA THR A 162 0.82 28.71 -3.24
C THR A 162 1.31 29.15 -1.86
N PHE A 163 2.52 29.72 -1.73
CA PHE A 163 3.13 30.13 -0.45
C PHE A 163 3.18 29.02 0.64
N THR A 164 3.03 27.75 0.25
CA THR A 164 3.12 26.57 1.14
C THR A 164 4.34 26.49 2.06
N PRO A 165 5.55 26.97 1.69
CA PRO A 165 6.71 26.90 2.59
C PRO A 165 6.48 27.61 3.92
N ILE A 166 5.63 28.64 3.96
CA ILE A 166 5.30 29.36 5.19
C ILE A 166 4.37 28.51 6.06
N GLN A 167 3.34 27.88 5.47
CA GLN A 167 2.38 27.03 6.21
C GLN A 167 3.03 25.80 6.86
N ILE A 168 3.97 25.16 6.16
CA ILE A 168 4.71 23.99 6.67
C ILE A 168 5.68 24.38 7.80
N LEU A 169 6.23 25.60 7.77
CA LEU A 169 7.12 26.11 8.84
C LEU A 169 6.36 26.74 10.02
N THR A 170 5.16 27.26 9.83
CA THR A 170 4.37 27.91 10.88
C THR A 170 3.35 26.98 11.55
N GLY A 171 3.18 25.75 11.07
CA GLY A 171 2.28 24.75 11.68
C GLY A 171 0.82 25.20 11.74
N SER A 172 0.40 26.05 10.81
CA SER A 172 -0.99 26.53 10.76
C SER A 172 -1.78 25.66 9.80
N ASP A 173 -2.54 24.72 10.35
CA ASP A 173 -3.80 24.21 9.77
C ASP A 173 -4.88 25.29 9.85
#